data_AF-A0A1Y6CR64-F1
#
_entry.id   AF-A0A1Y6CR64-F1
#
_cell.length_a   1.000
_cell.length_b   1.000
_cell.length_c   1.000
_cell.angle_alpha   90.00
_cell.angle_beta   90.00
_cell.angle_gamma   90.00
#
_symmetry.space_group_name_H-M   'P 1'
#
loop_
_entity.id
_entity.type
_entity.pdbx_description
1 polymer ?
#
loop_
_entity_poly.entity_id
_entity_poly.type
_entity_poly.pdbx_seq_one_letter_code
_entity_poly.pdbx_strand_id
1 'polypeptide(L)'
;MANRYWRKKALISKIETTYGTDPTPTGATDAILAHDINLRPLQSQKVERPHDTPFFGSRPAILTNVHVALSFGVEIAGAGTAGDAPAYGPLLRACGLAETLTATTDAQYDPVSTGIESVGNYLNIDGVQQKILGYRANLQMSFRPSALSTFTFDGLGLFTTPTDTAAPIVDVSGFQVPVPVSDANTDFTVNGVAVPMEELTFDFGNQVNAIFRVGEEKVSIVDRKVSGSMLVKADTLAIFDPFTIARNRTQVPIQVVHGITAGNIVQVDADLCELDEPQYQESNGEVMYRIPFMAVPSDAGDDEIKITVK
;
A
#
# COMPACT_ATOMS: atom_id res chain seq x y z
N MET A 1 -21.71 29.55 -11.01
CA MET A 1 -20.94 28.52 -10.28
C MET A 1 -20.08 27.80 -11.31
N ALA A 2 -18.78 27.68 -11.11
CA ALA A 2 -17.94 26.90 -12.01
C ALA A 2 -18.18 25.41 -11.74
N ASN A 3 -18.31 24.60 -12.79
CA ASN A 3 -18.34 23.15 -12.65
C ASN A 3 -16.96 22.66 -12.19
N ARG A 4 -16.94 21.73 -11.24
CA ARG A 4 -15.73 21.03 -10.80
C ARG A 4 -15.70 19.64 -11.41
N TYR A 5 -14.58 19.25 -11.99
CA TYR A 5 -14.44 17.97 -12.66
C TYR A 5 -13.67 16.96 -11.80
N TRP A 6 -14.31 15.84 -11.47
CA TRP A 6 -13.67 14.78 -10.67
C TRP A 6 -12.43 14.16 -11.32
N ARG A 7 -12.32 14.20 -12.66
CA ARG A 7 -11.13 13.70 -13.37
C ARG A 7 -9.93 14.66 -13.29
N LYS A 8 -10.12 15.90 -12.82
CA LYS A 8 -9.05 16.88 -12.60
C LYS A 8 -8.62 16.85 -11.13
N LYS A 9 -7.64 16.00 -10.83
CA LYS A 9 -7.12 15.82 -9.47
C LYS A 9 -5.60 15.88 -9.47
N ALA A 10 -5.03 16.39 -8.37
CA ALA A 10 -3.60 16.32 -8.08
C ALA A 10 -3.43 15.81 -6.65
N LEU A 11 -2.69 14.70 -6.50
CA LEU A 11 -2.27 14.16 -5.21
C LEU A 11 -0.81 14.54 -4.98
N ILE A 12 -0.52 15.05 -3.80
CA ILE A 12 0.83 15.42 -3.38
C ILE A 12 1.06 14.82 -1.99
N SER A 13 2.20 14.17 -1.76
CA SER A 13 2.47 13.47 -0.51
C SER A 13 3.90 13.72 -0.03
N LYS A 14 4.05 14.07 1.25
CA LYS A 14 5.36 14.27 1.87
C LYS A 14 5.36 13.79 3.31
N ILE A 15 6.50 13.30 3.76
CA ILE A 15 6.70 12.83 5.13
C ILE A 15 6.58 13.99 6.12
N GLU A 16 5.89 13.74 7.22
CA GLU A 16 5.79 14.68 8.33
C GLU A 16 7.03 14.60 9.22
N THR A 17 7.72 15.72 9.44
CA THR A 17 8.79 15.80 10.44
C THR A 17 8.25 15.65 11.86
N THR A 18 7.01 16.07 12.08
CA THR A 18 6.30 15.92 13.35
C THR A 18 4.87 15.51 13.04
N TYR A 19 4.40 14.44 13.69
CA TYR A 19 3.08 13.86 13.46
C TYR A 19 1.97 14.92 13.51
N GLY A 20 1.11 14.94 12.49
CA GLY A 20 -0.03 15.85 12.41
C GLY A 20 0.34 17.32 12.15
N THR A 21 1.60 17.61 11.83
CA THR A 21 2.07 18.94 11.47
C THR A 21 2.28 19.03 9.96
N ASP A 22 1.73 20.06 9.34
CA ASP A 22 1.75 20.26 7.90
C ASP A 22 3.19 20.30 7.33
N PRO A 23 3.59 19.31 6.48
CA PRO A 23 4.94 19.27 5.91
C PRO A 23 5.12 20.19 4.70
N THR A 24 4.07 20.91 4.29
CA THR A 24 4.04 21.84 3.14
C THR A 24 4.57 21.20 1.85
N PRO A 25 3.99 20.07 1.39
CA PRO A 25 4.40 19.42 0.15
C PRO A 25 4.14 20.32 -1.07
N THR A 26 4.99 20.21 -2.09
CA THR A 26 4.86 20.97 -3.33
C THR A 26 4.63 20.07 -4.53
N GLY A 27 3.83 20.52 -5.50
CA GLY A 27 3.56 19.72 -6.70
C GLY A 27 4.81 19.46 -7.56
N ALA A 28 5.86 20.28 -7.44
CA ALA A 28 7.09 20.13 -8.21
C ALA A 28 8.02 19.03 -7.66
N THR A 29 7.85 18.61 -6.41
CA THR A 29 8.77 17.67 -5.74
C THR A 29 8.08 16.44 -5.17
N ASP A 30 6.78 16.57 -4.82
CA ASP A 30 6.08 15.61 -3.98
C ASP A 30 4.79 15.08 -4.66
N ALA A 31 4.59 15.36 -5.96
CA ALA A 31 3.41 14.90 -6.67
C ALA A 31 3.43 13.38 -6.83
N ILE A 32 2.27 12.74 -6.69
CA ILE A 32 2.09 11.29 -6.80
C ILE A 32 1.25 10.98 -8.04
N LEU A 33 1.77 10.11 -8.90
CA LEU A 33 1.03 9.56 -10.03
C LEU A 33 0.08 8.45 -9.55
N ALA A 34 -1.07 8.86 -9.02
CA ALA A 34 -2.08 7.95 -8.48
C ALA A 34 -3.26 7.73 -9.43
N HIS A 35 -3.79 6.51 -9.43
CA HIS A 35 -5.05 6.13 -10.06
C HIS A 35 -6.09 5.70 -9.02
N ASP A 36 -7.36 5.63 -9.43
CA ASP A 36 -8.49 5.18 -8.60
C ASP A 36 -8.64 5.89 -7.24
N ILE A 37 -8.28 7.18 -7.18
CA ILE A 37 -8.36 7.99 -5.96
C ILE A 37 -9.80 8.05 -5.45
N ASN A 38 -10.01 7.50 -4.25
CA ASN A 38 -11.23 7.51 -3.48
C ASN A 38 -11.03 8.30 -2.18
N LEU A 39 -11.75 9.41 -2.04
CA LEU A 39 -11.68 10.28 -0.88
C LEU A 39 -13.01 10.26 -0.13
N ARG A 40 -12.96 9.96 1.17
CA ARG A 40 -14.07 10.12 2.09
C ARG A 40 -13.75 11.30 3.01
N PRO A 41 -14.17 12.53 2.65
CA PRO A 41 -13.63 13.75 3.22
C PRO A 41 -13.97 13.96 4.70
N LEU A 42 -15.06 13.34 5.17
CA LEU A 42 -15.54 13.47 6.54
C LEU A 42 -16.15 12.13 6.98
N GLN A 43 -15.41 11.37 7.76
CA GLN A 43 -15.92 10.21 8.49
C GLN A 43 -15.98 10.53 9.97
N SER A 44 -17.07 10.13 10.62
CA SER A 44 -17.34 10.48 12.01
C SER A 44 -18.33 9.51 12.64
N GLN A 45 -18.27 9.39 13.95
CA GLN A 45 -19.33 8.78 14.75
C GLN A 45 -20.40 9.82 15.09
N LYS A 46 -21.63 9.36 15.35
CA LYS A 46 -22.76 10.21 15.73
C LYS A 46 -23.13 9.94 17.18
N VAL A 47 -23.10 10.98 18.01
CA VAL A 47 -23.67 10.95 19.34
C VAL A 47 -25.00 11.67 19.29
N GLU A 48 -26.09 10.91 19.35
CA GLU A 48 -27.43 11.49 19.42
C GLU A 48 -27.61 12.25 20.73
N ARG A 49 -28.41 13.32 20.69
CA ARG A 49 -28.80 14.06 21.88
C ARG A 49 -30.22 13.65 22.26
N PRO A 50 -30.40 12.69 23.19
CA PRO A 50 -31.71 12.14 23.53
C PRO A 50 -32.46 13.10 24.47
N HIS A 51 -32.90 14.24 23.93
CA HIS A 51 -33.86 15.10 24.63
C HIS A 51 -35.23 14.42 24.59
N ASP A 52 -36.10 14.65 25.57
CA ASP A 52 -37.50 14.26 25.47
C ASP A 52 -38.30 15.36 24.78
N THR A 53 -39.17 15.00 23.84
CA THR A 53 -40.10 15.94 23.19
C THR A 53 -41.51 15.36 23.19
N PRO A 54 -42.55 16.22 23.20
CA PRO A 54 -43.94 15.78 23.13
C PRO A 54 -44.36 15.26 21.74
N PHE A 55 -43.41 15.05 20.82
CA PHE A 55 -43.63 14.58 19.45
C PHE A 55 -42.52 13.61 19.02
N PHE A 56 -42.85 12.69 18.13
CA PHE A 56 -41.91 11.75 17.51
C PHE A 56 -41.06 12.43 16.43
N GLY A 57 -39.79 12.04 16.29
CA GLY A 57 -38.89 12.55 15.26
C GLY A 57 -37.41 12.27 15.57
N SER A 58 -36.55 12.44 14.56
CA SER A 58 -35.09 12.30 14.72
C SER A 58 -34.51 13.37 15.63
N ARG A 59 -33.56 12.97 16.48
CA ARG A 59 -32.85 13.88 17.37
C ARG A 59 -31.62 14.47 16.68
N PRO A 60 -31.21 15.71 17.03
CA PRO A 60 -29.95 16.25 16.56
C PRO A 60 -28.79 15.41 17.12
N ALA A 61 -27.82 15.08 16.27
CA ALA A 61 -26.62 14.36 16.64
C ALA A 61 -25.39 15.26 16.51
N ILE A 62 -24.39 15.05 17.37
CA ILE A 62 -23.07 15.68 17.28
C ILE A 62 -22.12 14.68 16.63
N LEU A 63 -21.30 15.16 15.69
CA LEU A 63 -20.25 14.35 15.07
C LEU A 63 -19.03 14.29 15.99
N THR A 64 -18.54 13.09 16.26
CA THR A 64 -17.33 12.81 17.04
C THR A 64 -16.36 11.95 16.22
N ASN A 65 -15.10 11.85 16.63
CA ASN A 65 -14.07 11.05 15.96
C ASN A 65 -13.95 11.38 14.47
N VAL A 66 -13.81 12.67 14.16
CA VAL A 66 -13.80 13.17 12.79
C VAL A 66 -12.43 12.88 12.15
N HIS A 67 -12.43 12.10 11.08
CA HIS A 67 -11.23 11.71 10.33
C HIS A 67 -11.52 11.66 8.83
N VAL A 68 -10.46 11.47 8.04
CA VAL A 68 -10.52 11.31 6.59
C VAL A 68 -10.05 9.90 6.24
N ALA A 69 -10.74 9.24 5.32
CA ALA A 69 -10.19 8.07 4.63
C ALA A 69 -9.82 8.46 3.21
N LEU A 70 -8.64 8.02 2.79
CA LEU A 70 -8.12 8.18 1.44
C LEU A 70 -7.57 6.82 0.99
N SER A 71 -7.97 6.38 -0.19
CA SER A 71 -7.38 5.22 -0.84
C SER A 71 -7.12 5.49 -2.32
N PHE A 72 -6.05 4.90 -2.84
CA PHE A 72 -5.60 5.09 -4.22
C PHE A 72 -4.57 4.02 -4.62
N GLY A 73 -4.42 3.83 -5.93
CA GLY A 73 -3.41 2.96 -6.51
C GLY A 73 -2.23 3.75 -7.08
N VAL A 74 -1.04 3.14 -7.08
CA VAL A 74 0.18 3.62 -7.74
C VAL A 74 0.80 2.45 -8.49
N GLU A 75 1.25 2.66 -9.72
CA GLU A 75 1.92 1.63 -10.52
C GLU A 75 3.31 1.30 -9.94
N ILE A 76 3.69 0.02 -9.94
CA ILE A 76 5.00 -0.42 -9.43
C ILE A 76 6.04 -0.26 -10.54
N ALA A 77 6.95 0.68 -10.34
CA ALA A 77 8.14 0.90 -11.17
C ALA A 77 9.32 1.29 -10.27
N GLY A 78 10.55 1.23 -10.75
CA GLY A 78 11.70 1.70 -9.95
C GLY A 78 11.85 3.22 -9.94
N ALA A 79 12.95 3.70 -9.37
CA ALA A 79 13.23 5.12 -9.15
C ALA A 79 13.78 5.86 -10.40
N GLY A 80 14.16 5.13 -11.45
CA GLY A 80 14.81 5.65 -12.66
C GLY A 80 16.35 5.55 -12.62
N THR A 81 16.96 5.75 -11.44
CA THR A 81 18.40 5.56 -11.20
C THR A 81 18.59 4.64 -10.01
N ALA A 82 19.55 3.71 -10.10
CA ALA A 82 19.90 2.82 -9.00
C ALA A 82 20.39 3.59 -7.77
N GLY A 83 19.84 3.27 -6.60
CA GLY A 83 20.15 3.91 -5.32
C GLY A 83 19.40 5.22 -5.03
N ASP A 84 18.58 5.72 -5.97
CA ASP A 84 17.64 6.81 -5.69
C ASP A 84 16.37 6.27 -5.03
N ALA A 85 15.77 7.06 -4.15
CA ALA A 85 14.47 6.71 -3.57
C ALA A 85 13.37 6.84 -4.64
N PRO A 86 12.49 5.84 -4.81
CA PRO A 86 11.32 5.98 -5.68
C PRO A 86 10.40 7.11 -5.21
N ALA A 87 9.71 7.76 -6.15
CA ALA A 87 8.79 8.86 -5.84
C ALA A 87 7.62 8.46 -4.90
N TYR A 88 7.26 7.17 -4.85
CA TYR A 88 6.26 6.63 -3.92
C TYR A 88 6.84 6.21 -2.56
N GLY A 89 8.15 6.32 -2.33
CA GLY A 89 8.83 5.95 -1.08
C GLY A 89 8.19 6.52 0.20
N PRO A 90 7.77 7.81 0.23
CA PRO A 90 7.03 8.37 1.36
C PRO A 90 5.77 7.58 1.74
N LEU A 91 5.07 7.01 0.76
CA LEU A 91 3.84 6.25 0.98
C LEU A 91 4.13 4.86 1.56
N LEU A 92 5.21 4.21 1.11
CA LEU A 92 5.68 2.97 1.72
C LEU A 92 6.02 3.19 3.20
N ARG A 93 6.66 4.32 3.51
CA ARG A 93 6.99 4.71 4.89
C ARG A 93 5.76 4.96 5.76
N ALA A 94 4.70 5.55 5.18
CA ALA A 94 3.40 5.68 5.84
C ALA A 94 2.70 4.34 6.13
N CYS A 95 3.16 3.25 5.52
CA CYS A 95 2.68 1.88 5.75
C CYS A 95 3.53 1.11 6.77
N GLY A 96 4.44 1.77 7.49
CA GLY A 96 5.28 1.11 8.50
C GLY A 96 6.48 0.38 7.92
N LEU A 97 7.04 0.89 6.82
CA LEU A 97 8.32 0.47 6.26
C LEU A 97 9.38 1.56 6.53
N ALA A 98 10.58 1.18 6.95
CA ALA A 98 11.74 2.08 7.03
C ALA A 98 12.55 2.02 5.74
N GLU A 99 12.96 3.19 5.26
CA GLU A 99 13.76 3.33 4.05
C GLU A 99 15.25 3.34 4.39
N THR A 100 16.02 2.49 3.72
CA THR A 100 17.48 2.47 3.74
C THR A 100 18.00 2.63 2.32
N LEU A 101 18.75 3.69 2.06
CA LEU A 101 19.34 3.95 0.74
C LEU A 101 20.80 3.53 0.71
N THR A 102 21.13 2.61 -0.20
CA THR A 102 22.52 2.29 -0.54
C THR A 102 22.87 3.05 -1.81
N ALA A 103 23.67 4.10 -1.66
CA ALA A 103 24.06 4.96 -2.78
C ALA A 103 24.53 4.12 -3.98
N THR A 104 24.05 4.48 -5.17
CA THR A 104 24.34 3.83 -6.46
C THR A 104 23.92 2.36 -6.57
N THR A 105 23.30 1.77 -5.55
CA THR A 105 22.97 0.35 -5.50
C THR A 105 21.46 0.13 -5.42
N ASP A 106 20.82 0.52 -4.31
CA ASP A 106 19.42 0.19 -4.06
C ASP A 106 18.74 1.10 -3.02
N ALA A 107 17.41 1.07 -3.02
CA ALA A 107 16.56 1.58 -1.95
C ALA A 107 15.80 0.40 -1.34
N GLN A 108 16.01 0.14 -0.05
CA GLN A 108 15.41 -0.96 0.69
C GLN A 108 14.32 -0.43 1.62
N TYR A 109 13.21 -1.16 1.69
CA TYR A 109 12.08 -0.88 2.55
C TYR A 109 11.80 -2.10 3.42
N ASP A 110 12.19 -2.01 4.68
CA ASP A 110 12.06 -3.07 5.68
C ASP A 110 10.95 -2.69 6.68
N PRO A 111 10.08 -3.63 7.11
CA PRO A 111 9.06 -3.36 8.10
C PRO A 111 9.64 -2.82 9.40
N VAL A 112 8.85 -2.02 10.12
CA VAL A 112 9.20 -1.54 11.46
C VAL A 112 8.00 -1.58 12.38
N SER A 113 8.22 -2.02 13.62
CA SER A 113 7.20 -2.00 14.68
C SER A 113 7.22 -0.73 15.53
N THR A 114 8.26 0.12 15.40
CA THR A 114 8.39 1.39 16.13
C THR A 114 8.86 2.51 15.21
N GLY A 115 8.66 3.77 15.61
CA GLY A 115 9.08 4.91 14.79
C GLY A 115 8.34 5.03 13.46
N ILE A 116 7.18 4.38 13.31
CA ILE A 116 6.34 4.40 12.10
C ILE A 116 6.06 5.85 11.71
N GLU A 117 6.45 6.22 10.50
CA GLU A 117 6.30 7.59 10.01
C GLU A 117 4.86 7.85 9.53
N SER A 118 4.57 9.12 9.25
CA SER A 118 3.30 9.55 8.68
C SER A 118 3.57 10.53 7.55
N VAL A 119 2.59 10.64 6.65
CA VAL A 119 2.65 11.62 5.55
C VAL A 119 1.52 12.63 5.65
N GLY A 120 1.80 13.83 5.17
CA GLY A 120 0.80 14.84 4.85
C GLY A 120 0.41 14.71 3.38
N ASN A 121 -0.83 14.30 3.11
CA ASN A 121 -1.38 14.21 1.75
C ASN A 121 -2.21 15.44 1.43
N TYR A 122 -1.96 16.04 0.27
CA TYR A 122 -2.82 17.08 -0.30
C TYR A 122 -3.52 16.53 -1.52
N LEU A 123 -4.85 16.54 -1.50
CA LEU A 123 -5.66 16.21 -2.67
C LEU A 123 -6.36 17.48 -3.16
N ASN A 124 -5.95 18.00 -4.32
CA ASN A 124 -6.65 19.07 -5.02
C ASN A 124 -7.65 18.48 -6.02
N ILE A 125 -8.92 18.85 -5.94
CA ILE A 125 -9.99 18.47 -6.86
C ILE A 125 -10.50 19.76 -7.52
N ASP A 126 -9.94 20.06 -8.69
CA ASP A 126 -10.32 21.20 -9.53
C ASP A 126 -10.52 22.53 -8.77
N GLY A 127 -9.53 22.91 -7.96
CA GLY A 127 -9.52 24.19 -7.23
C GLY A 127 -9.96 24.12 -5.77
N VAL A 128 -10.32 22.94 -5.25
CA VAL A 128 -10.52 22.71 -3.81
C VAL A 128 -9.46 21.74 -3.32
N GLN A 129 -8.74 22.11 -2.27
CA GLN A 129 -7.74 21.26 -1.66
C GLN A 129 -8.23 20.72 -0.32
N GLN A 130 -8.05 19.42 -0.12
CA GLN A 130 -8.14 18.78 1.18
C GLN A 130 -6.74 18.35 1.63
N LYS A 131 -6.31 18.84 2.79
CA LYS A 131 -5.09 18.37 3.46
C LYS A 131 -5.45 17.23 4.41
N ILE A 132 -4.61 16.21 4.45
CA ILE A 132 -4.82 15.01 5.25
C ILE A 132 -3.50 14.78 5.97
N LEU A 133 -3.48 15.13 7.25
CA LEU A 133 -2.28 15.07 8.09
C LEU A 133 -2.25 13.77 8.90
N GLY A 134 -1.08 13.35 9.34
CA GLY A 134 -0.93 12.13 10.14
C GLY A 134 -1.39 10.87 9.41
N TYR A 135 -1.31 10.84 8.08
CA TYR A 135 -1.81 9.74 7.27
C TYR A 135 -0.93 8.51 7.42
N ARG A 136 -1.57 7.38 7.69
CA ARG A 136 -0.97 6.04 7.70
C ARG A 136 -1.91 5.08 6.98
N ALA A 137 -1.35 4.05 6.36
CA ALA A 137 -2.11 3.16 5.48
C ALA A 137 -1.72 1.69 5.60
N ASN A 138 -2.62 0.85 5.11
CA ASN A 138 -2.31 -0.50 4.68
C ASN A 138 -1.79 -0.50 3.24
N LEU A 139 -0.88 -1.43 2.94
CA LEU A 139 -0.27 -1.62 1.62
C LEU A 139 -0.69 -2.98 1.06
N GLN A 140 -1.20 -2.98 -0.17
CA GLN A 140 -1.42 -4.19 -0.95
C GLN A 140 -0.62 -4.12 -2.25
N MET A 141 -0.08 -5.25 -2.67
CA MET A 141 0.66 -5.42 -3.92
C MET A 141 -0.05 -6.44 -4.79
N SER A 142 -0.14 -6.17 -6.09
CA SER A 142 -0.68 -7.14 -7.06
C SER A 142 0.22 -7.26 -8.28
N PHE A 143 0.50 -8.51 -8.65
CA PHE A 143 1.21 -8.90 -9.87
C PHE A 143 0.33 -9.88 -10.64
N ARG A 144 -0.10 -9.49 -11.83
CA ARG A 144 -0.91 -10.32 -12.71
C ARG A 144 -0.38 -10.23 -14.14
N PRO A 145 -0.07 -11.35 -14.82
CA PRO A 145 0.39 -11.31 -16.19
C PRO A 145 -0.56 -10.54 -17.11
N SER A 146 0.00 -9.86 -18.11
CA SER A 146 -0.75 -8.99 -19.03
C SER A 146 -1.42 -7.78 -18.39
N ALA A 147 -1.06 -7.44 -17.15
CA ALA A 147 -1.45 -6.21 -16.46
C ALA A 147 -0.21 -5.48 -15.93
N LEU A 148 -0.41 -4.22 -15.53
CA LEU A 148 0.57 -3.47 -14.75
C LEU A 148 0.48 -3.90 -13.29
N SER A 149 1.63 -4.02 -12.64
CA SER A 149 1.72 -4.28 -11.21
C SER A 149 1.37 -2.99 -10.44
N THR A 150 0.64 -3.12 -9.32
CA THR A 150 0.09 -1.97 -8.59
C THR A 150 0.29 -2.08 -7.08
N PHE A 151 0.69 -0.98 -6.46
CA PHE A 151 0.50 -0.71 -5.03
C PHE A 151 -0.88 -0.11 -4.80
N THR A 152 -1.63 -0.66 -3.85
CA THR A 152 -2.86 -0.04 -3.35
C THR A 152 -2.64 0.40 -1.91
N PHE A 153 -2.90 1.68 -1.66
CA PHE A 153 -2.84 2.28 -0.34
C PHE A 153 -4.26 2.51 0.17
N ASP A 154 -4.58 1.99 1.35
CA ASP A 154 -5.85 2.26 2.04
C ASP A 154 -5.57 2.76 3.45
N GLY A 155 -5.89 4.03 3.72
CA GLY A 155 -5.46 4.66 4.96
C GLY A 155 -6.40 5.70 5.50
N LEU A 156 -6.05 6.13 6.72
CA LEU A 156 -6.77 7.14 7.48
C LEU A 156 -5.82 8.31 7.78
N GLY A 157 -6.40 9.50 7.90
CA GLY A 157 -5.69 10.69 8.36
C GLY A 157 -6.57 11.62 9.17
N LEU A 158 -5.94 12.59 9.79
CA LEU A 158 -6.60 13.65 10.57
C LEU A 158 -7.36 14.58 9.63
N PHE A 159 -8.54 15.00 10.09
CA PHE A 159 -9.38 15.93 9.35
C PHE A 159 -8.80 17.34 9.38
N THR A 160 -8.75 17.95 8.20
CA THR A 160 -8.57 19.39 8.05
C THR A 160 -9.69 19.95 7.17
N THR A 161 -10.07 21.19 7.42
CA THR A 161 -11.12 21.85 6.64
C THR A 161 -10.64 22.08 5.20
N PRO A 162 -11.36 21.61 4.17
CA PRO A 162 -11.02 21.88 2.78
C PRO A 162 -11.02 23.38 2.47
N THR A 163 -10.08 23.82 1.64
CA THR A 163 -9.91 25.23 1.24
C THR A 163 -9.95 25.39 -0.26
N ASP A 164 -10.44 26.53 -0.75
CA ASP A 164 -10.27 26.91 -2.15
C ASP A 164 -8.78 27.22 -2.39
N THR A 165 -8.15 26.47 -3.29
CA THR A 165 -6.73 26.55 -3.57
C THR A 165 -6.50 26.14 -5.01
N ALA A 166 -5.80 26.98 -5.77
CA ALA A 166 -5.52 26.71 -7.17
C ALA A 166 -4.85 25.34 -7.35
N ALA A 167 -5.16 24.66 -8.45
CA ALA A 167 -4.49 23.40 -8.78
C ALA A 167 -2.97 23.63 -8.86
N PRO A 168 -2.16 22.81 -8.19
CA PRO A 168 -0.71 22.95 -8.22
C PRO A 168 -0.18 22.56 -9.61
N ILE A 169 0.98 23.11 -9.96
CA ILE A 169 1.79 22.57 -11.06
C ILE A 169 2.43 21.29 -10.53
N VAL A 170 2.19 20.17 -11.20
CA VAL A 170 2.68 18.85 -10.81
C VAL A 170 3.84 18.41 -11.70
N ASP A 171 4.89 17.85 -11.10
CA ASP A 171 5.96 17.14 -11.78
C ASP A 171 5.93 15.68 -11.35
N VAL A 172 5.73 14.78 -12.31
CA VAL A 172 5.68 13.32 -12.11
C VAL A 172 6.82 12.62 -12.84
N SER A 173 7.87 13.35 -13.24
CA SER A 173 9.04 12.79 -13.94
C SER A 173 9.82 11.76 -13.13
N GLY A 174 9.65 11.73 -11.80
CA GLY A 174 10.17 10.68 -10.92
C GLY A 174 9.45 9.32 -11.05
N PHE A 175 8.30 9.26 -11.71
CA PHE A 175 7.61 8.00 -12.00
C PHE A 175 8.06 7.46 -13.36
N GLN A 176 8.70 6.29 -13.34
CA GLN A 176 9.08 5.60 -14.56
C GLN A 176 7.87 4.91 -15.19
N VAL A 177 7.92 4.73 -16.51
CA VAL A 177 6.90 3.94 -17.21
C VAL A 177 7.06 2.47 -16.78
N PRO A 178 6.05 1.86 -16.14
CA PRO A 178 6.14 0.47 -15.70
C PRO A 178 6.18 -0.48 -16.90
N VAL A 179 6.83 -1.61 -16.71
CA VAL A 179 6.78 -2.72 -17.67
C VAL A 179 5.62 -3.66 -17.31
N PRO A 180 4.95 -4.29 -18.29
CA PRO A 180 3.90 -5.25 -17.97
C PRO A 180 4.47 -6.49 -17.29
N VAL A 181 3.71 -7.06 -16.35
CA VAL A 181 4.04 -8.35 -15.76
C VAL A 181 3.97 -9.42 -16.85
N SER A 182 5.10 -10.06 -17.12
CA SER A 182 5.27 -11.06 -18.16
C SER A 182 6.55 -11.85 -17.92
N ASP A 183 6.68 -13.01 -18.57
CA ASP A 183 7.87 -13.87 -18.51
C ASP A 183 9.18 -13.14 -18.84
N ALA A 184 9.12 -12.13 -19.72
CA ALA A 184 10.29 -11.33 -20.10
C ALA A 184 10.69 -10.27 -19.06
N ASN A 185 9.79 -9.91 -18.15
CA ASN A 185 9.94 -8.76 -17.23
C ASN A 185 9.79 -9.13 -15.75
N THR A 186 9.48 -10.38 -15.42
CA THR A 186 9.16 -10.79 -14.05
C THR A 186 9.69 -12.19 -13.78
N ASP A 187 10.61 -12.28 -12.81
CA ASP A 187 11.04 -13.55 -12.24
C ASP A 187 10.25 -13.82 -10.95
N PHE A 188 9.69 -15.02 -10.82
CA PHE A 188 8.96 -15.43 -9.62
C PHE A 188 9.41 -16.82 -9.17
N THR A 189 9.67 -16.96 -7.87
CA THR A 189 10.05 -18.24 -7.28
C THR A 189 9.32 -18.49 -5.96
N VAL A 190 9.04 -19.76 -5.70
CA VAL A 190 8.49 -20.26 -4.43
C VAL A 190 9.36 -21.42 -3.99
N ASN A 191 9.87 -21.37 -2.76
CA ASN A 191 10.83 -22.34 -2.25
C ASN A 191 12.07 -22.49 -3.16
N GLY A 192 12.50 -21.40 -3.80
CA GLY A 192 13.60 -21.39 -4.78
C GLY A 192 13.28 -22.07 -6.11
N VAL A 193 12.05 -22.53 -6.33
CA VAL A 193 11.60 -23.14 -7.59
C VAL A 193 10.88 -22.08 -8.41
N ALA A 194 11.27 -21.91 -9.67
CA ALA A 194 10.54 -21.08 -10.62
C ALA A 194 9.26 -21.81 -11.06
N VAL A 195 8.10 -21.26 -10.69
CA VAL A 195 6.79 -21.84 -11.04
C VAL A 195 6.01 -20.81 -11.86
N PRO A 196 5.42 -21.18 -13.02
CA PRO A 196 4.59 -20.26 -13.78
C PRO A 196 3.42 -19.72 -12.93
N MET A 197 3.28 -18.41 -12.89
CA MET A 197 2.35 -17.69 -12.04
C MET A 197 1.33 -16.93 -12.89
N GLU A 198 0.05 -16.98 -12.47
CA GLU A 198 -1.04 -16.21 -13.06
C GLU A 198 -1.53 -15.08 -12.14
N GLU A 199 -1.24 -15.17 -10.85
CA GLU A 199 -1.52 -14.10 -9.89
C GLU A 199 -0.60 -14.22 -8.68
N LEU A 200 -0.10 -13.08 -8.20
CA LEU A 200 0.50 -12.96 -6.88
C LEU A 200 -0.01 -11.68 -6.24
N THR A 201 -0.40 -11.82 -4.98
CA THR A 201 -0.86 -10.71 -4.15
C THR A 201 -0.17 -10.78 -2.80
N PHE A 202 0.16 -9.61 -2.27
CA PHE A 202 0.56 -9.42 -0.89
C PHE A 202 -0.34 -8.37 -0.27
N ASP A 203 -0.71 -8.58 0.98
CA ASP A 203 -1.39 -7.63 1.84
C ASP A 203 -0.58 -7.52 3.13
N PHE A 204 -0.13 -6.32 3.47
CA PHE A 204 0.58 -6.07 4.72
C PHE A 204 -0.31 -6.34 5.94
N GLY A 205 -1.63 -6.23 5.80
CA GLY A 205 -2.57 -6.45 6.89
C GLY A 205 -2.40 -5.45 8.03
N ASN A 206 -1.98 -4.23 7.74
CA ASN A 206 -1.84 -3.17 8.74
C ASN A 206 -3.20 -2.80 9.34
N GLN A 207 -3.31 -2.86 10.66
CA GLN A 207 -4.47 -2.36 11.39
C GLN A 207 -4.34 -0.86 11.64
N VAL A 208 -4.89 -0.05 10.74
CA VAL A 208 -4.87 1.41 10.80
C VAL A 208 -6.07 1.92 11.62
N ASN A 209 -5.81 2.39 12.84
CA ASN A 209 -6.85 2.85 13.77
C ASN A 209 -6.76 4.35 14.03
N ALA A 210 -7.89 5.04 13.92
CA ALA A 210 -8.02 6.44 14.36
C ALA A 210 -8.37 6.47 15.87
N ILE A 211 -7.43 6.94 16.67
CA ILE A 211 -7.51 7.03 18.13
C ILE A 211 -7.77 8.49 18.50
N PHE A 212 -8.95 8.73 19.07
CA PHE A 212 -9.39 10.05 19.54
C PHE A 212 -9.67 9.99 21.04
N ARG A 213 -8.63 10.23 21.85
CA ARG A 213 -8.71 10.27 23.31
C ARG A 213 -8.54 11.70 23.78
N VAL A 214 -9.05 12.00 24.97
CA VAL A 214 -8.80 13.32 25.59
C VAL A 214 -7.29 13.46 25.82
N GLY A 215 -6.68 14.44 25.14
CA GLY A 215 -5.22 14.71 25.22
C GLY A 215 -4.37 13.97 24.18
N GLU A 216 -4.96 13.11 23.34
CA GLU A 216 -4.23 12.43 22.25
C GLU A 216 -5.17 12.11 21.08
N GLU A 217 -4.91 12.71 19.93
CA GLU A 217 -5.58 12.39 18.66
C GLU A 217 -4.53 11.94 17.65
N LYS A 218 -4.63 10.69 17.18
CA LYS A 218 -3.70 10.13 16.21
C LYS A 218 -4.30 8.97 15.44
N VAL A 219 -3.82 8.77 14.23
CA VAL A 219 -3.95 7.54 13.44
C VAL A 219 -2.71 6.70 13.70
N SER A 220 -2.88 5.44 14.11
CA SER A 220 -1.77 4.52 14.39
C SER A 220 -1.98 3.20 13.67
N ILE A 221 -0.88 2.62 13.18
CA ILE A 221 -0.82 1.20 12.87
C ILE A 221 -0.59 0.49 14.21
N VAL A 222 -1.44 -0.47 14.58
CA VAL A 222 -1.38 -1.15 15.88
C VAL A 222 -0.93 -2.60 15.79
N ASP A 223 -1.03 -3.19 14.61
CA ASP A 223 -0.71 -4.58 14.31
C ASP A 223 -0.47 -4.69 12.80
N ARG A 224 0.32 -5.69 12.40
CA ARG A 224 0.63 -6.00 11.00
C ARG A 224 0.68 -7.52 10.85
N LYS A 225 -0.02 -8.02 9.83
CA LYS A 225 -0.10 -9.45 9.54
C LYS A 225 0.00 -9.66 8.04
N VAL A 226 1.24 -9.79 7.58
CA VAL A 226 1.52 -9.93 6.16
C VAL A 226 0.99 -11.28 5.67
N SER A 227 0.11 -11.21 4.68
CA SER A 227 -0.50 -12.37 4.04
C SER A 227 -0.54 -12.19 2.54
N GLY A 228 -0.83 -13.25 1.81
CA GLY A 228 -0.92 -13.18 0.38
C GLY A 228 -1.60 -14.40 -0.22
N SER A 229 -1.76 -14.35 -1.53
CA SER A 229 -2.22 -15.49 -2.31
C SER A 229 -1.50 -15.51 -3.63
N MET A 230 -1.09 -16.71 -4.03
CA MET A 230 -0.55 -16.99 -5.36
C MET A 230 -1.49 -17.93 -6.11
N LEU A 231 -1.56 -17.74 -7.43
CA LEU A 231 -2.16 -18.68 -8.38
C LEU A 231 -1.05 -19.16 -9.31
N VAL A 232 -0.66 -20.42 -9.19
CA VAL A 232 0.48 -20.99 -9.91
C VAL A 232 0.09 -22.25 -10.66
N LYS A 233 0.80 -22.58 -11.73
CA LYS A 233 0.54 -23.78 -12.52
C LYS A 233 0.79 -25.03 -11.68
N ALA A 234 -0.15 -25.99 -11.74
CA ALA A 234 0.06 -27.29 -11.13
C ALA A 234 1.02 -28.12 -11.99
N ASP A 235 2.28 -28.18 -11.58
CA ASP A 235 3.28 -29.09 -12.15
C ASP A 235 3.31 -30.42 -11.36
N THR A 236 4.21 -31.32 -11.74
CA THR A 236 4.44 -32.58 -11.04
C THR A 236 4.84 -32.31 -9.58
N LEU A 237 4.32 -33.13 -8.66
CA LEU A 237 4.64 -33.05 -7.23
C LEU A 237 6.15 -33.27 -6.94
N ALA A 238 6.90 -33.84 -7.88
CA ALA A 238 8.35 -33.96 -7.77
C ALA A 238 9.08 -32.61 -7.92
N ILE A 239 8.49 -31.65 -8.66
CA ILE A 239 9.03 -30.31 -8.86
C ILE A 239 8.54 -29.38 -7.74
N PHE A 240 7.23 -29.37 -7.49
CA PHE A 240 6.63 -28.54 -6.45
C PHE A 240 5.42 -29.25 -5.83
N ASP A 241 5.56 -29.68 -4.58
CA ASP A 241 4.48 -30.27 -3.77
C ASP A 241 4.01 -29.28 -2.70
N PRO A 242 3.05 -28.39 -3.02
CA PRO A 242 2.53 -27.43 -2.06
C PRO A 242 1.75 -28.09 -0.91
N PHE A 243 1.22 -29.32 -1.11
CA PHE A 243 0.43 -30.01 -0.10
C PHE A 243 1.29 -30.53 1.04
N THR A 244 2.44 -31.12 0.73
CA THR A 244 3.39 -31.57 1.75
C THR A 244 4.00 -30.37 2.49
N ILE A 245 4.33 -29.29 1.78
CA ILE A 245 4.84 -28.05 2.38
C ILE A 245 3.81 -27.46 3.37
N ALA A 246 2.56 -27.28 2.93
CA ALA A 246 1.49 -26.74 3.76
C ALA A 246 1.16 -27.64 4.96
N ARG A 247 1.04 -28.96 4.74
CA ARG A 247 0.73 -29.93 5.81
C ARG A 247 1.80 -29.96 6.90
N ASN A 248 3.06 -29.83 6.53
CA ASN A 248 4.18 -29.81 7.47
C ASN A 248 4.43 -28.42 8.06
N ARG A 249 3.71 -27.37 7.62
CA ARG A 249 3.98 -25.96 7.94
C ARG A 249 5.46 -25.62 7.71
N THR A 250 6.02 -26.11 6.60
CA THR A 250 7.40 -25.78 6.24
C THR A 250 7.45 -24.35 5.73
N GLN A 251 8.29 -23.53 6.37
CA GLN A 251 8.52 -22.15 5.96
C GLN A 251 9.36 -22.14 4.68
N VAL A 252 8.90 -21.40 3.67
CA VAL A 252 9.54 -21.32 2.36
C VAL A 252 9.66 -19.87 1.89
N PRO A 253 10.73 -19.51 1.16
CA PRO A 253 10.84 -18.19 0.58
C PRO A 253 9.90 -18.01 -0.60
N ILE A 254 9.29 -16.83 -0.72
CA ILE A 254 8.57 -16.37 -1.89
C ILE A 254 9.25 -15.09 -2.37
N GLN A 255 9.65 -15.06 -3.64
CA GLN A 255 10.31 -13.91 -4.25
C GLN A 255 9.67 -13.56 -5.58
N VAL A 256 9.48 -12.27 -5.81
CA VAL A 256 9.19 -11.71 -7.13
C VAL A 256 10.18 -10.59 -7.44
N VAL A 257 10.82 -10.65 -8.61
CA VAL A 257 11.67 -9.60 -9.16
C VAL A 257 11.02 -9.10 -10.42
N HIS A 258 10.62 -7.82 -10.44
CA HIS A 258 9.93 -7.21 -11.57
C HIS A 258 10.76 -6.07 -12.16
N GLY A 259 10.97 -6.10 -13.46
CA GLY A 259 11.84 -5.18 -14.19
C GLY A 259 13.16 -5.83 -14.60
N ILE A 260 13.80 -5.28 -15.63
CA ILE A 260 15.04 -5.82 -16.22
C ILE A 260 16.17 -4.79 -16.32
N THR A 261 15.86 -3.51 -16.14
CA THR A 261 16.82 -2.41 -16.26
C THR A 261 17.13 -1.87 -14.87
N ALA A 262 18.40 -1.79 -14.51
CA ALA A 262 18.82 -1.16 -13.25
C ALA A 262 18.25 0.27 -13.15
N GLY A 263 17.80 0.64 -11.95
CA GLY A 263 16.98 1.81 -11.66
C GLY A 263 15.48 1.57 -11.84
N ASN A 264 15.07 0.47 -12.48
CA ASN A 264 13.66 0.14 -12.73
C ASN A 264 13.28 -1.28 -12.28
N ILE A 265 14.08 -1.90 -11.39
CA ILE A 265 13.77 -3.21 -10.82
C ILE A 265 13.12 -3.01 -9.46
N VAL A 266 11.99 -3.68 -9.22
CA VAL A 266 11.35 -3.79 -7.90
C VAL A 266 11.30 -5.26 -7.53
N GLN A 267 11.97 -5.60 -6.43
CA GLN A 267 12.03 -6.92 -5.85
C GLN A 267 11.24 -6.95 -4.55
N VAL A 268 10.45 -7.99 -4.36
CA VAL A 268 9.77 -8.29 -3.10
C VAL A 268 10.22 -9.66 -2.63
N ASP A 269 10.76 -9.69 -1.40
CA ASP A 269 11.27 -10.88 -0.75
C ASP A 269 10.44 -11.17 0.50
N ALA A 270 9.95 -12.39 0.65
CA ALA A 270 9.31 -12.88 1.87
C ALA A 270 9.91 -14.25 2.21
N ASP A 271 10.97 -14.24 3.01
CA ASP A 271 11.88 -15.38 3.16
C ASP A 271 11.28 -16.56 3.94
N LEU A 272 10.37 -16.27 4.87
CA LEU A 272 9.72 -17.26 5.74
C LEU A 272 8.21 -17.22 5.56
N CYS A 273 7.70 -17.83 4.48
CA CYS A 273 6.26 -17.96 4.26
C CYS A 273 5.74 -19.34 4.67
N GLU A 274 4.67 -19.37 5.45
CA GLU A 274 3.89 -20.59 5.67
C GLU A 274 2.75 -20.65 4.65
N LEU A 275 2.76 -21.70 3.84
CA LEU A 275 1.65 -21.98 2.93
C LEU A 275 0.44 -22.48 3.74
N ASP A 276 -0.73 -21.97 3.43
CA ASP A 276 -2.00 -22.46 3.96
C ASP A 276 -2.63 -23.47 2.99
N GLU A 277 -3.92 -23.77 3.12
CA GLU A 277 -4.61 -24.82 2.37
C GLU A 277 -4.55 -24.60 0.84
N PRO A 278 -3.76 -25.39 0.08
CA PRO A 278 -3.70 -25.27 -1.38
C PRO A 278 -5.00 -25.79 -2.00
N GLN A 279 -5.57 -25.02 -2.93
CA GLN A 279 -6.82 -25.34 -3.61
C GLN A 279 -6.58 -25.56 -5.10
N TYR A 280 -7.24 -26.57 -5.67
CA TYR A 280 -7.30 -26.73 -7.11
C TYR A 280 -8.21 -25.65 -7.72
N GLN A 281 -7.70 -24.99 -8.75
CA GLN A 281 -8.46 -24.05 -9.57
C GLN A 281 -8.22 -24.42 -11.04
N GLU A 282 -9.20 -24.17 -11.90
CA GLU A 282 -9.05 -24.30 -13.35
C GLU A 282 -8.84 -22.91 -13.96
N SER A 283 -7.87 -22.81 -14.87
CA SER A 283 -7.65 -21.63 -15.69
C SER A 283 -7.19 -22.03 -17.10
N ASN A 284 -7.87 -21.51 -18.12
CA ASN A 284 -7.58 -21.77 -19.54
C ASN A 284 -7.48 -23.26 -19.92
N GLY A 285 -8.24 -24.12 -19.25
CA GLY A 285 -8.23 -25.57 -19.42
C GLY A 285 -7.10 -26.32 -18.70
N GLU A 286 -6.22 -25.61 -17.97
CA GLU A 286 -5.16 -26.17 -17.16
C GLU A 286 -5.51 -26.15 -15.67
N VAL A 287 -4.90 -27.06 -14.91
CA VAL A 287 -5.04 -27.10 -13.46
C VAL A 287 -4.01 -26.15 -12.84
N MET A 288 -4.48 -25.31 -11.93
CA MET A 288 -3.69 -24.36 -11.16
C MET A 288 -3.85 -24.64 -9.67
N TYR A 289 -2.86 -24.26 -8.88
CA TYR A 289 -2.95 -24.18 -7.42
C TYR A 289 -3.17 -22.74 -6.99
N ARG A 290 -4.29 -22.49 -6.31
CA ARG A 290 -4.45 -21.29 -5.49
C ARG A 290 -3.91 -21.59 -4.10
N ILE A 291 -2.88 -20.86 -3.70
CA ILE A 291 -2.18 -21.10 -2.44
C ILE A 291 -2.19 -19.78 -1.63
N PRO A 292 -3.04 -19.66 -0.62
CA PRO A 292 -2.91 -18.62 0.38
C PRO A 292 -1.63 -18.86 1.20
N PHE A 293 -0.99 -17.79 1.66
CA PHE A 293 0.18 -17.89 2.53
C PHE A 293 0.20 -16.74 3.54
N MET A 294 0.98 -16.93 4.60
CA MET A 294 1.30 -15.90 5.58
C MET A 294 2.81 -15.77 5.69
N ALA A 295 3.30 -14.53 5.67
CA ALA A 295 4.72 -14.27 5.88
C ALA A 295 4.96 -14.09 7.39
N VAL A 296 5.95 -14.81 7.90
CA VAL A 296 6.26 -14.92 9.33
C VAL A 296 7.61 -14.26 9.57
N PRO A 297 7.76 -13.38 10.57
CA PRO A 297 9.06 -12.83 10.90
C PRO A 297 9.97 -13.91 11.48
N SER A 298 11.27 -13.78 11.29
CA SER A 298 12.26 -14.58 11.97
C SER A 298 12.41 -14.14 13.44
N ASP A 299 13.29 -14.81 14.18
CA ASP A 299 13.65 -14.42 15.55
C ASP A 299 14.35 -13.03 15.61
N ALA A 300 14.80 -12.48 14.47
CA ALA A 300 15.31 -11.11 14.39
C ALA A 300 14.21 -10.05 14.45
N GLY A 301 12.97 -10.40 14.06
CA GLY A 301 11.80 -9.55 14.04
C GLY A 301 11.76 -8.55 12.88
N ASP A 302 10.55 -8.12 12.52
CA ASP A 302 10.27 -7.10 11.48
C ASP A 302 10.88 -7.42 10.09
N ASP A 303 11.14 -8.69 9.78
CA ASP A 303 11.78 -9.17 8.55
C ASP A 303 10.88 -10.12 7.73
N GLU A 304 9.56 -10.10 7.96
CA GLU A 304 8.61 -10.97 7.26
C GLU A 304 8.48 -10.66 5.77
N ILE A 305 8.77 -9.44 5.34
CA ILE A 305 8.73 -9.02 3.93
C ILE A 305 9.70 -7.87 3.71
N LYS A 306 10.33 -7.78 2.54
CA LYS A 306 11.22 -6.68 2.16
C LYS A 306 10.91 -6.24 0.74
N ILE A 307 10.86 -4.93 0.51
CA ILE A 307 10.76 -4.36 -0.83
C ILE A 307 12.09 -3.71 -1.15
N THR A 308 12.71 -4.07 -2.27
CA THR A 308 13.97 -3.47 -2.73
C THR A 308 13.80 -2.91 -4.14
N VAL A 309 14.15 -1.64 -4.32
CA VAL A 309 14.17 -0.96 -5.61
C VAL A 309 15.62 -0.82 -6.07
N LYS A 310 15.95 -1.34 -7.25
CA LYS A 310 17.31 -1.43 -7.80
C LYS A 310 17.39 -0.86 -9.21
#